data_AF-A0A368JF54-F1
#
_entry.id   AF-A0A368JF54-F1
#
_cell.length_a   1.000
_cell.length_b   1.000
_cell.length_c   1.000
_cell.angle_alpha   90.00
_cell.angle_beta   90.00
_cell.angle_gamma   90.00
#
_symmetry.space_group_name_H-M   'P 1'
#
loop_
_entity.id
_entity.type
_entity.pdbx_description
1 polymer ?
#
loop_
_entity_poly.entity_id
_entity_poly.type
_entity_poly.pdbx_seq_one_letter_code
_entity_poly.pdbx_strand_id
1 'polypeptide(L)' 'MQLTYRIPADSLNSGFLEAIKAKFAGKEVSITVEDVPDKKPVNQKELYKKSLVLLDRFKDMKVDPNLNLSDLANEVNL' A
#
# COMPACT_ATOMS: atom_id res chain seq x y z
N MET A 1 0.77 -21.46 0.78
CA MET A 1 -0.34 -20.61 1.24
C MET A 1 0.26 -19.55 2.15
N GLN A 2 0.05 -18.27 1.85
CA GLN A 2 0.57 -17.14 2.62
C GLN A 2 -0.59 -16.45 3.33
N LEU A 3 -0.43 -16.19 4.63
CA LEU A 3 -1.39 -15.46 5.46
C LEU A 3 -0.67 -14.27 6.06
N THR A 4 -1.23 -13.09 5.84
CA THR A 4 -0.69 -11.83 6.36
C THR A 4 -1.66 -11.29 7.39
N TYR A 5 -1.17 -11.03 8.60
CA TYR A 5 -1.93 -10.42 9.68
C TYR A 5 -1.46 -8.97 9.86
N ARG A 6 -2.40 -8.02 9.88
CA ARG A 6 -2.12 -6.63 10.25
C ARG A 6 -2.88 -6.33 11.53
N ILE A 7 -2.17 -6.46 12.65
CA ILE A 7 -2.72 -6.29 13.99
C ILE A 7 -1.80 -5.34 14.79
N PRO A 8 -2.34 -4.63 15.80
CA PRO A 8 -1.51 -3.87 16.73
C PRO A 8 -0.46 -4.78 17.38
N ALA A 9 0.74 -4.26 17.64
CA ALA A 9 1.81 -5.02 18.27
C ALA A 9 1.39 -5.58 19.64
N ASP A 10 0.60 -4.82 20.40
CA ASP A 10 0.08 -5.23 21.71
C ASP A 10 -0.91 -6.41 21.63
N SER A 11 -1.44 -6.70 20.44
CA SER A 11 -2.33 -7.84 20.21
C SER A 11 -1.57 -9.15 19.93
N LEU A 12 -0.23 -9.11 19.79
CA LEU A 12 0.60 -10.31 19.69
C LEU A 12 0.71 -10.98 21.05
N ASN A 13 -0.14 -11.97 21.31
CA ASN A 13 -0.14 -12.74 22.57
C ASN A 13 0.02 -14.24 22.33
N SER A 14 0.16 -15.00 23.41
CA SER A 14 0.34 -16.45 23.36
C SER A 14 -0.80 -17.15 22.61
N GLY A 15 -2.04 -16.68 22.73
CA GLY A 15 -3.19 -17.23 22.02
C GLY A 15 -3.08 -17.08 20.50
N PHE A 16 -2.54 -15.95 20.04
CA PHE A 16 -2.26 -15.75 18.61
C PHE A 16 -1.20 -16.73 18.08
N LEU A 17 -0.14 -16.96 18.86
CA LEU A 17 0.91 -17.92 18.49
C LEU A 17 0.38 -19.36 18.44
N GLU A 18 -0.46 -19.75 19.40
CA GLU A 18 -1.09 -21.08 19.39
C GLU A 18 -2.02 -21.26 18.19
N ALA A 19 -2.75 -20.21 17.79
CA ALA A 19 -3.59 -20.25 16.59
C ALA A 19 -2.76 -20.46 15.30
N ILE A 20 -1.59 -19.80 15.19
CA ILE A 20 -0.66 -20.03 14.06
C ILE A 20 -0.14 -21.46 14.09
N LYS A 21 0.30 -21.97 15.25
CA LYS A 21 0.78 -23.36 15.39
C LYS A 21 -0.27 -24.38 14.96
N ALA A 22 -1.51 -24.22 15.43
CA ALA A 22 -2.60 -25.12 15.07
C ALA A 22 -2.90 -25.10 13.56
N LYS A 23 -2.87 -23.91 12.95
CA LYS A 23 -3.19 -23.74 11.52
C LYS A 23 -2.12 -24.27 10.57
N PHE A 24 -0.85 -24.22 10.99
CA PHE A 24 0.30 -24.64 10.18
C PHE A 24 0.99 -25.89 10.74
N ALA A 25 0.30 -26.69 11.56
CA ALA A 25 0.85 -27.87 12.19
C ALA A 25 1.57 -28.80 11.19
N GLY A 26 2.79 -29.21 11.54
CA GLY A 26 3.62 -30.10 10.71
C GLY A 26 4.30 -29.43 9.51
N LYS A 27 4.26 -28.10 9.40
CA LYS A 27 4.94 -27.34 8.34
C LYS A 27 5.95 -26.37 8.94
N GLU A 28 7.01 -26.11 8.20
CA GLU A 28 7.94 -25.03 8.51
C GLU A 28 7.29 -23.68 8.17
N VAL A 29 7.38 -22.70 9.09
CA VAL A 29 6.72 -21.40 8.96
C VAL A 29 7.77 -20.29 9.10
N SER A 30 7.81 -19.39 8.13
CA SER A 30 8.55 -18.13 8.21
C SER A 30 7.64 -17.04 8.75
N ILE A 31 8.06 -16.33 9.81
CA ILE A 31 7.33 -15.20 10.40
C ILE A 31 8.09 -13.91 10.07
N THR A 32 7.42 -12.96 9.42
CA THR A 32 7.96 -11.64 9.12
C THR A 32 7.25 -10.60 9.98
N VAL A 33 8.01 -9.80 10.72
CA VAL A 33 7.50 -8.67 11.52
C VAL A 33 8.01 -7.38 10.89
N GLU A 34 7.09 -6.52 10.49
CA GLU A 34 7.40 -5.24 9.85
C GLU A 34 6.74 -4.12 10.65
N ASP A 35 7.44 -3.01 10.84
CA ASP A 35 6.82 -1.77 11.30
C ASP A 35 6.02 -1.18 10.13
N VAL A 36 4.70 -1.31 10.20
CA VAL A 36 3.82 -0.81 9.14
C VAL A 36 3.29 0.55 9.56
N PRO A 37 3.64 1.64 8.85
CA PRO A 37 3.16 2.97 9.18
C PRO A 37 1.62 2.97 9.17
N ASP A 38 1.08 3.56 10.22
CA ASP A 38 -0.36 3.64 10.40
C ASP A 38 -0.96 4.39 9.22
N LYS A 39 -1.94 3.78 8.55
CA LYS A 39 -2.67 4.48 7.48
C LYS A 39 -3.59 5.45 8.20
N LYS A 40 -3.05 6.60 8.62
CA LYS A 40 -3.85 7.70 9.15
C LYS A 40 -5.01 7.92 8.17
N PRO A 41 -6.26 7.91 8.65
CA PRO A 41 -7.39 8.18 7.78
C PRO A 41 -7.12 9.51 7.09
N VAL A 42 -7.01 9.46 5.76
CA VAL A 42 -6.65 10.64 4.98
C VAL A 42 -7.83 11.59 5.06
N ASN A 43 -7.63 12.76 5.68
CA ASN A 43 -8.68 13.74 5.78
C ASN A 43 -9.03 14.23 4.36
N GLN A 44 -10.24 13.92 3.90
CA GLN A 44 -10.69 14.24 2.53
C GLN A 44 -10.60 15.74 2.24
N LYS A 45 -10.80 16.59 3.25
CA LYS A 45 -10.64 18.04 3.14
C LYS A 45 -9.18 18.44 2.86
N GLU A 46 -8.23 17.79 3.51
CA GLU A 46 -6.81 18.03 3.24
C GLU A 46 -6.38 17.49 1.88
N LEU A 47 -6.90 16.32 1.50
CA LEU A 47 -6.67 15.75 0.18
C LEU A 47 -7.15 16.70 -0.94
N TYR A 48 -8.35 17.25 -0.79
CA TYR A 48 -8.92 18.22 -1.73
C TYR A 48 -8.09 19.51 -1.80
N LYS A 49 -7.63 20.04 -0.66
CA LYS A 49 -6.72 21.20 -0.66
C LYS A 49 -5.43 20.91 -1.42
N LYS A 50 -4.83 19.73 -1.22
CA LYS A 50 -3.62 19.32 -1.94
C LYS A 50 -3.87 19.16 -3.44
N SER A 51 -5.03 18.65 -3.85
CA SER A 51 -5.37 18.51 -5.27
C SER A 51 -5.58 19.86 -5.95
N LEU A 52 -6.16 20.86 -5.28
CA LEU A 52 -6.29 22.21 -5.83
C LEU A 52 -4.94 22.86 -6.15
N VAL A 53 -3.93 22.65 -5.30
CA VAL A 53 -2.56 23.14 -5.55
C VAL A 53 -1.97 22.49 -6.80
N LEU A 54 -2.19 21.19 -6.99
CA LEU A 54 -1.72 20.48 -8.18
C LEU A 54 -2.45 20.97 -9.44
N LEU A 55 -3.76 21.16 -9.36
CA LEU A 55 -4.57 21.67 -10.47
C LEU A 55 -4.13 23.08 -10.89
N ASP A 56 -3.86 23.99 -9.95
CA ASP A 56 -3.34 25.32 -10.30
C ASP A 56 -1.92 25.25 -10.89
N ARG A 57 -1.05 24.38 -10.34
CA ARG A 57 0.31 24.19 -10.86
C ARG A 57 0.33 23.68 -12.30
N PHE A 58 -0.67 22.87 -12.68
CA PHE A 58 -0.76 22.25 -13.99
C PHE A 58 -1.91 22.81 -14.85
N LYS A 59 -2.46 23.99 -14.51
CA LYS A 59 -3.60 24.57 -15.24
C LYS A 59 -3.34 24.81 -16.72
N ASP A 60 -2.08 25.05 -17.09
CA ASP A 60 -1.64 25.28 -18.47
C ASP A 60 -1.14 24.00 -19.15
N MET A 61 -1.15 22.86 -18.44
CA MET A 61 -0.77 21.56 -18.97
C MET A 61 -1.87 21.07 -19.92
N LYS A 62 -1.56 21.05 -21.21
CA LYS A 62 -2.40 20.42 -22.22
C LYS A 62 -2.06 18.94 -22.26
N VAL A 63 -2.99 18.10 -21.81
CA VAL A 63 -2.91 16.65 -22.01
C VAL A 63 -3.28 16.39 -23.47
N ASP A 64 -2.34 15.89 -24.27
CA ASP A 64 -2.63 15.47 -25.64
C ASP A 64 -3.53 14.23 -25.60
N PRO A 65 -4.78 14.31 -26.10
CA PRO A 65 -5.71 13.18 -26.07
C PRO A 65 -5.28 12.02 -26.98
N ASN A 66 -4.31 12.24 -27.88
CA ASN A 66 -3.75 11.20 -28.73
C ASN A 66 -2.49 10.57 -28.12
N LEU A 67 -2.08 10.99 -26.92
CA LEU A 67 -0.90 10.45 -26.25
C LEU A 67 -1.15 8.99 -25.83
N ASN A 68 -0.53 8.05 -26.55
CA ASN A 68 -0.54 6.65 -26.15
C ASN A 68 0.54 6.40 -25.07
N LEU A 69 0.10 6.35 -23.81
CA LEU A 69 0.95 6.09 -22.66
C LEU A 69 1.63 4.70 -22.71
N SER A 70 1.07 3.76 -23.49
CA SER A 70 1.65 2.42 -23.66
C SER A 70 2.94 2.45 -24.49
N ASP A 71 3.02 3.36 -25.46
CA ASP A 71 4.19 3.50 -26.33
C ASP A 71 5.35 4.18 -25.58
N LEU A 72 5.04 5.19 -24.75
CA LEU A 72 6.00 5.89 -23.90
C LEU A 72 6.66 4.99 -22.84
N ALA A 73 5.93 4.02 -22.29
CA ALA A 73 6.46 3.10 -21.28
C ALA A 73 7.56 2.17 -21.83
N ASN A 74 7.58 1.94 -23.15
CA ASN A 74 8.59 1.11 -23.80
C ASN A 74 9.89 1.90 -24.09
N GLU A 75 9.83 3.22 -24.25
CA GLU A 75 11.00 4.06 -24.56
C GLU A 75 11.92 4.30 -23.34
N VAL A 76 11.38 4.27 -22.11
CA VAL A 76 12.17 4.49 -20.88
C VAL A 76 12.88 3.21 -20.40
N ASN A 77 12.64 2.07 -21.06
CA ASN A 77 13.27 0.78 -20.77
C ASN A 77 14.47 0.44 -21.70
N LEU A 78 15.01 1.44 -22.40
CA LEU A 78 16.26 1.37 -23.18
C LEU A 78 17.42 2.00 -22.42
#